data_AF-G4YIQ8-F1
#
_entry.id   AF-G4YIQ8-F1
#
_cell.length_a   1.000
_cell.length_b   1.000
_cell.length_c   1.000
_cell.angle_alpha   90.00
_cell.angle_beta   90.00
_cell.angle_gamma   90.00
#
_symmetry.space_group_name_H-M   'P 1'
#
loop_
_entity.id
_entity.type
_entity.pdbx_description
1 polymer ?
#
loop_
_entity_poly.entity_id
_entity_poly.type
_entity_poly.pdbx_seq_one_letter_code
_entity_poly.pdbx_strand_id
1 'polypeptide(L)'
;MAIIEEVYKAVVVGGGPAGIGVFVRAARAGLMPRLMNPEMVGTAKDIEISTQLGYKQMGVAVLHAGDAKTFGGGNLGEYIINSNTFACSLLASVLDEKPDLDPPESIKNTFLEKARVHESAKRLEEIGAAPGNLTEIGHFLRHVGACLIEEINDKAPDTSKVLLTTIATKYEALENGIIRIEARNTNGSDDTVILHTEHLVLAMGGTQELPSLDNPAYHSKLFASDVCLREDGFARLKEHLLAQPTGERKVCIVGGSHSSFSVAWLLLNRFTDPKPITTRKPSTSSSSPKKLASSDPKKAKEEGETALVMPHLASIGAPVTATALVSPLTITKCETTGTPVKVKRTSLTSTSGDNPAPKSTIFNAKDIMILHRSPIRCYYGTKKEAEADGADASRVDRSGCVNTFTGLREDAKRLFKSVTAGREMRVRLFQVNQQGSQAITDKAYAAAGAIVWGAGYKTNLLPGFDEAGNSLTFRQENGVVKLDNKARLQLLAPFKGKSPSVLGVGLGFSLRSAVDEMGTETRVDGVTVYHRRGALLVLEALFGPEVFGTSSSFEEMVEKNEKKKREAQALRAERSEK
;
A
#
# COMPACT_ATOMS: atom_id res chain seq x y z
N MET A 1 -32.14 -2.31 36.93
CA MET A 1 -31.41 -1.33 36.09
C MET A 1 -31.32 -1.92 34.70
N ALA A 2 -31.48 -1.12 33.65
CA ALA A 2 -31.31 -1.61 32.28
C ALA A 2 -29.83 -1.94 32.02
N ILE A 3 -29.56 -2.85 31.09
CA ILE A 3 -28.22 -3.04 30.54
C ILE A 3 -27.95 -1.81 29.69
N ILE A 4 -27.06 -0.93 30.16
CA ILE A 4 -26.56 0.19 29.37
C ILE A 4 -25.56 -0.42 28.38
N GLU A 5 -25.99 -0.59 27.14
CA GLU A 5 -25.11 -1.06 26.07
C GLU A 5 -24.00 -0.03 25.80
N GLU A 6 -22.84 -0.52 25.38
CA GLU A 6 -21.65 0.29 25.13
C GLU A 6 -21.56 0.69 23.65
N VAL A 7 -21.40 1.98 23.35
CA VAL A 7 -21.21 2.49 21.99
C VAL A 7 -19.86 3.18 21.84
N TYR A 8 -19.04 2.71 20.90
CA TYR A 8 -17.75 3.31 20.58
C TYR A 8 -17.89 4.56 19.73
N LYS A 9 -17.14 5.61 20.06
CA LYS A 9 -17.04 6.80 19.21
C LYS A 9 -16.50 6.43 17.83
N ALA A 10 -15.54 5.50 17.75
CA ALA A 10 -15.18 4.88 16.49
C ALA A 10 -14.75 3.41 16.63
N VAL A 11 -14.97 2.62 15.58
CA VAL A 11 -14.34 1.31 15.39
C VAL A 11 -13.49 1.36 14.13
N VAL A 12 -12.18 1.15 14.28
CA VAL A 12 -11.20 1.13 13.19
C VAL A 12 -10.92 -0.31 12.79
N VAL A 13 -11.37 -0.71 11.61
CA VAL A 13 -11.15 -2.07 11.09
C VAL A 13 -9.95 -2.07 10.16
N GLY A 14 -8.86 -2.73 10.59
CA GLY A 14 -7.58 -2.76 9.87
C GLY A 14 -6.51 -1.94 10.56
N GLY A 15 -5.90 -2.50 11.62
CA GLY A 15 -4.73 -1.93 12.33
C GLY A 15 -3.41 -1.82 11.52
N GLY A 16 -3.47 -1.56 10.22
CA GLY A 16 -2.30 -1.26 9.37
C GLY A 16 -1.93 0.23 9.35
N PRO A 17 -1.05 0.68 8.42
CA PRO A 17 -0.51 2.03 8.40
C PRO A 17 -1.57 3.14 8.30
N ALA A 18 -2.68 2.86 7.62
CA ALA A 18 -3.81 3.79 7.52
C ALA A 18 -4.62 3.87 8.83
N GLY A 19 -4.90 2.73 9.47
CA GLY A 19 -5.64 2.65 10.73
C GLY A 19 -4.89 3.33 11.87
N ILE A 20 -3.60 3.02 12.08
CA ILE A 20 -2.78 3.72 13.08
C ILE A 20 -2.58 5.20 12.74
N GLY A 21 -2.77 5.59 11.47
CA GLY A 21 -2.68 6.98 11.02
C GLY A 21 -3.68 7.92 11.71
N VAL A 22 -4.87 7.42 12.07
CA VAL A 22 -5.88 8.17 12.84
C VAL A 22 -5.33 8.58 14.19
N PHE A 23 -4.69 7.64 14.90
CA PHE A 23 -4.10 7.84 16.22
C PHE A 23 -2.83 8.69 16.17
N VAL A 24 -1.97 8.49 15.17
CA VAL A 24 -0.80 9.35 14.91
C VAL A 24 -1.25 10.80 14.70
N ARG A 25 -2.33 11.04 13.94
CA ARG A 25 -2.89 12.38 13.74
C ARG A 25 -3.55 12.94 15.00
N ALA A 26 -4.29 12.11 15.74
CA ALA A 26 -4.94 12.51 16.98
C ALA A 26 -3.92 12.91 18.07
N ALA A 27 -2.86 12.13 18.25
CA ALA A 27 -1.75 12.47 19.15
C ALA A 27 -1.07 13.78 18.71
N ARG A 28 -0.69 13.90 17.43
CA ARG A 28 -0.05 15.10 16.89
C ARG A 28 -0.88 16.38 17.07
N ALA A 29 -2.20 16.28 17.06
CA ALA A 29 -3.14 17.40 17.18
C ALA A 29 -3.71 17.59 18.60
N GLY A 30 -3.22 16.86 19.61
CA GLY A 30 -3.73 16.94 21.00
C GLY A 30 -5.11 16.32 21.23
N LEU A 31 -5.69 15.66 20.23
CA LEU A 31 -7.04 15.05 20.27
C LEU A 31 -7.06 13.62 20.86
N MET A 32 -5.90 13.02 21.12
CA MET A 32 -5.79 11.62 21.57
C MET A 32 -6.57 11.33 22.88
N PRO A 33 -6.53 12.16 23.94
CA PRO A 33 -7.32 11.92 25.15
C PRO A 33 -8.84 11.95 24.89
N ARG A 34 -9.30 12.90 24.06
CA ARG A 34 -10.71 13.04 23.63
C ARG A 34 -11.17 11.86 22.75
N LEU A 35 -10.28 11.27 21.96
CA LEU A 35 -10.55 10.05 21.19
C LEU A 35 -10.65 8.80 22.06
N MET A 36 -9.85 8.73 23.13
CA MET A 36 -9.76 7.56 24.00
C MET A 36 -10.82 7.55 25.12
N ASN A 37 -11.20 8.73 25.61
CA ASN A 37 -12.27 8.91 26.57
C ASN A 37 -13.06 10.22 26.31
N PRO A 38 -13.99 10.21 25.32
CA PRO A 38 -14.83 11.36 25.00
C PRO A 38 -15.85 11.71 26.10
N GLU A 39 -16.19 10.79 27.01
CA GLU A 39 -17.05 11.07 28.16
C GLU A 39 -16.35 11.95 29.21
N MET A 40 -15.04 11.73 29.43
CA MET A 40 -14.24 12.49 30.40
C MET A 40 -13.57 13.74 29.80
N VAL A 41 -13.19 13.71 28.51
CA VAL A 41 -12.33 14.74 27.87
C VAL A 41 -12.95 15.32 26.59
N GLY A 42 -14.18 14.92 26.25
CA GLY A 42 -14.92 15.46 25.11
C GLY A 42 -15.80 16.66 25.46
N THR A 43 -16.60 17.02 24.47
CA THR A 43 -17.64 18.04 24.52
C THR A 43 -19.02 17.38 24.56
N ALA A 44 -20.07 18.12 24.96
CA ALA A 44 -21.44 17.60 24.94
C ALA A 44 -21.90 17.07 23.57
N LYS A 45 -21.31 17.59 22.47
CA LYS A 45 -21.53 17.15 21.09
C LYS A 45 -20.88 15.80 20.78
N ASP A 46 -19.76 15.47 21.43
CA ASP A 46 -19.07 14.20 21.18
C ASP A 46 -19.82 13.00 21.75
N ILE A 47 -20.70 13.24 22.73
CA ILE A 47 -21.53 12.24 23.43
C ILE A 47 -23.03 12.44 23.16
N GLU A 48 -23.40 13.29 22.19
CA GLU A 48 -24.79 13.66 21.93
C GLU A 48 -25.65 12.45 21.53
N ILE A 49 -25.13 11.60 20.65
CA ILE A 49 -25.85 10.42 20.13
C ILE A 49 -25.99 9.35 21.22
N SER A 50 -24.93 9.04 21.96
CA SER A 50 -25.01 8.07 23.06
C SER A 50 -26.00 8.54 24.15
N THR A 51 -25.94 9.82 24.51
CA THR A 51 -26.80 10.44 25.53
C THR A 51 -28.27 10.47 25.10
N GLN A 52 -28.54 10.80 23.82
CA GLN A 52 -29.89 10.79 23.25
C GLN A 52 -30.51 9.39 23.25
N LEU A 53 -29.70 8.35 23.00
CA LEU A 53 -30.15 6.96 22.83
C LEU A 53 -30.01 6.11 24.11
N GLY A 54 -29.38 6.61 25.16
CA GLY A 54 -29.19 5.91 26.44
C GLY A 54 -28.02 4.91 26.49
N TYR A 55 -27.05 5.03 25.57
CA TYR A 55 -25.83 4.20 25.55
C TYR A 55 -24.72 4.79 26.43
N LYS A 56 -23.85 3.93 26.98
CA LYS A 56 -22.58 4.36 27.58
C LYS A 56 -21.61 4.72 26.46
N GLN A 57 -21.03 5.92 26.52
CA GLN A 57 -20.02 6.32 25.54
C GLN A 57 -18.67 5.63 25.82
N MET A 58 -18.15 4.97 24.80
CA MET A 58 -16.78 4.46 24.76
C MET A 58 -15.94 5.31 23.79
N GLY A 59 -14.61 5.25 23.93
CA GLY A 59 -13.67 5.88 23.03
C GLY A 59 -13.56 5.12 21.71
N VAL A 60 -12.48 4.36 21.52
CA VAL A 60 -12.16 3.74 20.24
C VAL A 60 -11.74 2.28 20.38
N ALA A 61 -12.30 1.42 19.51
CA ALA A 61 -11.83 0.05 19.35
C ALA A 61 -11.12 -0.12 18.00
N VAL A 62 -10.03 -0.91 17.98
CA VAL A 62 -9.31 -1.26 16.75
C VAL A 62 -9.39 -2.77 16.54
N LEU A 63 -9.87 -3.20 15.37
CA LEU A 63 -9.86 -4.60 14.96
C LEU A 63 -8.66 -4.85 14.05
N HIS A 64 -7.81 -5.82 14.40
CA HIS A 64 -6.67 -6.23 13.58
C HIS A 64 -6.62 -7.75 13.42
N ALA A 65 -6.58 -8.21 12.17
CA ALA A 65 -6.60 -9.62 11.81
C ALA A 65 -5.33 -10.40 12.25
N GLY A 66 -4.20 -9.71 12.41
CA GLY A 66 -2.92 -10.30 12.80
C GLY A 66 -2.57 -10.07 14.27
N ASP A 67 -1.36 -10.47 14.67
CA ASP A 67 -0.86 -10.33 16.04
C ASP A 67 -0.25 -8.92 16.30
N ALA A 68 0.32 -8.74 17.49
CA ALA A 68 0.98 -7.49 17.87
C ALA A 68 2.19 -7.13 16.98
N LYS A 69 2.79 -8.09 16.26
CA LYS A 69 3.97 -7.88 15.41
C LYS A 69 3.59 -7.34 14.02
N THR A 70 2.38 -7.65 13.54
CA THR A 70 1.87 -7.12 12.26
C THR A 70 1.14 -5.78 12.39
N PHE A 71 0.70 -5.44 13.61
CA PHE A 71 0.02 -4.18 13.91
C PHE A 71 0.89 -2.97 13.53
N GLY A 72 0.26 -1.88 13.09
CA GLY A 72 0.91 -0.66 12.61
C GLY A 72 1.56 -0.75 11.22
N GLY A 73 2.37 -1.77 10.95
CA GLY A 73 3.03 -1.95 9.65
C GLY A 73 2.15 -2.59 8.57
N GLY A 74 1.26 -3.52 8.95
CA GLY A 74 0.62 -4.41 7.99
C GLY A 74 1.68 -5.13 7.14
N ASN A 75 1.48 -5.16 5.81
CA ASN A 75 2.43 -5.78 4.88
C ASN A 75 3.70 -4.91 4.64
N LEU A 76 3.76 -3.66 5.10
CA LEU A 76 5.02 -2.92 5.15
C LEU A 76 5.92 -3.58 6.21
N GLY A 77 7.16 -3.89 5.83
CA GLY A 77 7.98 -4.91 6.49
C GLY A 77 8.41 -5.99 5.49
N GLU A 78 7.44 -6.54 4.76
CA GLU A 78 7.63 -7.78 3.98
C GLU A 78 8.13 -7.53 2.55
N TYR A 79 8.02 -6.30 2.05
CA TYR A 79 8.42 -5.96 0.68
C TYR A 79 9.92 -5.69 0.57
N ILE A 80 10.62 -6.50 -0.22
CA ILE A 80 12.09 -6.46 -0.40
C ILE A 80 12.59 -5.37 -1.37
N ILE A 81 11.91 -4.21 -1.37
CA ILE A 81 12.16 -3.08 -2.29
C ILE A 81 12.18 -1.71 -1.57
N ASN A 82 12.68 -0.71 -2.28
CA ASN A 82 12.69 0.68 -1.83
C ASN A 82 11.31 1.35 -1.95
N SER A 83 11.04 2.30 -1.05
CA SER A 83 9.81 3.08 -1.00
C SER A 83 9.67 4.07 -2.16
N ASN A 84 8.42 4.46 -2.44
CA ASN A 84 8.08 5.61 -3.28
C ASN A 84 8.08 6.95 -2.51
N THR A 85 8.44 6.94 -1.23
CA THR A 85 8.49 8.12 -0.37
C THR A 85 9.86 8.20 0.32
N PHE A 86 10.44 9.40 0.38
CA PHE A 86 11.70 9.64 1.08
C PHE A 86 11.55 9.33 2.58
N ALA A 87 12.60 8.79 3.21
CA ALA A 87 12.55 8.35 4.60
C ALA A 87 12.18 9.50 5.55
N CYS A 88 12.81 10.68 5.36
CA CYS A 88 12.46 11.89 6.09
C CYS A 88 10.99 12.32 5.91
N SER A 89 10.40 12.08 4.74
CA SER A 89 9.00 12.48 4.46
C SER A 89 7.99 11.60 5.19
N LEU A 90 8.32 10.32 5.43
CA LEU A 90 7.55 9.43 6.29
C LEU A 90 7.72 9.82 7.78
N LEU A 91 8.95 10.00 8.25
CA LEU A 91 9.19 10.46 9.62
C LEU A 91 8.47 11.79 9.87
N ALA A 92 8.47 12.71 8.91
CA ALA A 92 7.79 13.99 8.95
C ALA A 92 6.25 13.94 8.92
N SER A 93 5.63 12.77 8.71
CA SER A 93 4.18 12.57 8.97
C SER A 93 3.88 12.03 10.35
N VAL A 94 4.89 11.50 11.08
CA VAL A 94 4.74 10.87 12.40
C VAL A 94 5.39 11.71 13.51
N LEU A 95 6.65 12.12 13.38
CA LEU A 95 7.49 12.62 14.49
C LEU A 95 7.80 14.13 14.51
N ASP A 96 7.58 14.86 13.41
CA ASP A 96 7.89 16.31 13.34
C ASP A 96 7.15 17.15 14.39
N GLU A 97 7.86 18.08 15.04
CA GLU A 97 7.25 19.23 15.73
C GLU A 97 6.86 20.31 14.70
N LYS A 98 5.64 20.87 14.79
CA LYS A 98 5.18 21.98 13.94
C LYS A 98 4.28 22.96 14.73
N PRO A 99 4.80 23.67 15.74
CA PRO A 99 4.03 24.60 16.57
C PRO A 99 3.52 25.84 15.82
N ASP A 100 4.13 26.20 14.69
CA ASP A 100 3.73 27.35 13.87
C ASP A 100 2.47 27.11 13.01
N LEU A 101 1.95 25.88 13.00
CA LEU A 101 0.74 25.51 12.27
C LEU A 101 -0.55 25.90 13.00
N ASP A 102 -1.64 25.85 12.25
CA ASP A 102 -3.02 26.12 12.67
C ASP A 102 -3.88 24.97 12.12
N PRO A 103 -4.23 23.98 12.96
CA PRO A 103 -3.84 23.83 14.36
C PRO A 103 -2.35 23.44 14.52
N PRO A 104 -1.71 23.72 15.67
CA PRO A 104 -0.32 23.35 15.92
C PRO A 104 -0.17 21.82 16.01
N GLU A 105 0.97 21.28 15.57
CA GLU A 105 1.30 19.86 15.74
C GLU A 105 2.50 19.64 16.67
N SER A 106 2.43 18.69 17.60
CA SER A 106 3.55 18.28 18.46
C SER A 106 3.44 16.81 18.85
N ILE A 107 4.55 16.12 19.11
CA ILE A 107 4.56 14.77 19.68
C ILE A 107 4.73 14.77 21.21
N LYS A 108 4.99 15.91 21.84
CA LYS A 108 5.31 16.02 23.27
C LYS A 108 4.17 15.54 24.16
N ASN A 109 4.49 14.77 25.19
CA ASN A 109 3.55 14.12 26.09
C ASN A 109 2.62 13.12 25.37
N THR A 110 3.12 12.43 24.34
CA THR A 110 2.37 11.39 23.61
C THR A 110 3.22 10.14 23.40
N PHE A 111 2.58 9.00 23.10
CA PHE A 111 3.24 7.75 22.77
C PHE A 111 4.27 7.83 21.62
N LEU A 112 4.21 8.88 20.78
CA LEU A 112 5.14 9.10 19.67
C LEU A 112 6.55 9.51 20.11
N GLU A 113 6.74 9.95 21.36
CA GLU A 113 8.09 10.22 21.91
C GLU A 113 8.91 8.94 22.07
N LYS A 114 8.27 7.83 22.50
CA LYS A 114 8.88 6.49 22.50
C LYS A 114 9.36 6.12 21.09
N ALA A 115 8.52 6.36 20.08
CA ALA A 115 8.84 6.06 18.69
C ALA A 115 9.99 6.90 18.10
N ARG A 116 10.27 8.10 18.62
CA ARG A 116 11.39 8.94 18.17
C ARG A 116 12.77 8.37 18.56
N VAL A 117 12.89 7.68 19.70
CA VAL A 117 14.17 7.14 20.17
C VAL A 117 14.50 5.75 19.62
N HIS A 118 13.55 5.09 18.94
CA HIS A 118 13.70 3.76 18.37
C HIS A 118 14.77 3.70 17.26
N GLU A 119 15.42 2.55 17.12
CA GLU A 119 16.52 2.35 16.15
C GLU A 119 16.06 2.60 14.70
N SER A 120 14.86 2.12 14.32
CA SER A 120 14.30 2.36 12.98
C SER A 120 13.99 3.81 12.68
N ALA A 121 13.68 4.63 13.69
CA ALA A 121 13.50 6.06 13.47
C ALA A 121 14.85 6.71 13.11
N LYS A 122 15.90 6.39 13.85
CA LYS A 122 17.28 6.85 13.60
C LYS A 122 17.79 6.42 12.23
N ARG A 123 17.65 5.13 11.87
CA ARG A 123 18.04 4.63 10.54
C ARG A 123 17.30 5.31 9.39
N LEU A 124 16.02 5.65 9.57
CA LEU A 124 15.24 6.41 8.57
C LEU A 124 15.62 7.91 8.55
N GLU A 125 16.09 8.47 9.66
CA GLU A 125 16.56 9.86 9.77
C GLU A 125 17.94 10.02 9.09
N GLU A 126 18.84 9.04 9.28
CA GLU A 126 20.13 8.92 8.59
C GLU A 126 19.99 8.78 7.06
N ILE A 127 18.98 8.05 6.58
CA ILE A 127 18.64 7.96 5.14
C ILE A 127 18.12 9.31 4.60
N GLY A 128 17.47 10.11 5.46
CA GLY A 128 17.10 11.49 5.15
C GLY A 128 16.25 11.63 3.88
N ALA A 129 16.72 12.44 2.93
CA ALA A 129 16.05 12.72 1.66
C ALA A 129 16.13 11.58 0.63
N ALA A 130 16.79 10.46 0.94
CA ALA A 130 16.77 9.26 0.11
C ALA A 130 15.54 8.38 0.42
N PRO A 131 15.22 7.39 -0.43
CA PRO A 131 14.09 6.49 -0.23
C PRO A 131 14.41 5.46 0.87
N GLY A 132 13.52 5.32 1.86
CA GLY A 132 13.63 4.24 2.84
C GLY A 132 13.32 2.87 2.24
N ASN A 133 13.97 1.81 2.70
CA ASN A 133 13.58 0.43 2.38
C ASN A 133 12.22 0.12 3.04
N LEU A 134 11.31 -0.57 2.32
CA LEU A 134 9.97 -0.88 2.85
C LEU A 134 9.99 -1.82 4.06
N THR A 135 11.03 -2.63 4.24
CA THR A 135 11.25 -3.42 5.46
C THR A 135 11.47 -2.53 6.68
N GLU A 136 12.35 -1.53 6.59
CA GLU A 136 12.67 -0.66 7.74
C GLU A 136 11.54 0.33 8.06
N ILE A 137 10.81 0.76 7.03
CA ILE A 137 9.54 1.48 7.17
C ILE A 137 8.50 0.63 7.90
N GLY A 138 8.45 -0.69 7.63
CA GLY A 138 7.64 -1.65 8.37
C GLY A 138 8.04 -1.73 9.84
N HIS A 139 9.33 -1.91 10.14
CA HIS A 139 9.84 -1.95 11.51
C HIS A 139 9.47 -0.69 12.31
N PHE A 140 9.66 0.50 11.72
CA PHE A 140 9.26 1.76 12.34
C PHE A 140 7.75 1.83 12.61
N LEU A 141 6.90 1.52 11.63
CA LEU A 141 5.45 1.58 11.78
C LEU A 141 4.90 0.51 12.73
N ARG A 142 5.55 -0.65 12.84
CA ARG A 142 5.25 -1.70 13.83
C ARG A 142 5.56 -1.23 15.24
N HIS A 143 6.69 -0.56 15.44
CA HIS A 143 7.02 0.04 16.74
C HIS A 143 6.04 1.18 17.12
N VAL A 144 5.65 2.05 16.18
CA VAL A 144 4.57 3.04 16.41
C VAL A 144 3.25 2.36 16.80
N GLY A 145 2.94 1.21 16.19
CA GLY A 145 1.80 0.37 16.57
C GLY A 145 1.91 -0.21 17.98
N ALA A 146 3.08 -0.70 18.39
CA ALA A 146 3.32 -1.21 19.74
C ALA A 146 3.13 -0.11 20.81
N CYS A 147 3.70 1.08 20.59
CA CYS A 147 3.52 2.21 21.49
C CYS A 147 2.06 2.69 21.57
N LEU A 148 1.26 2.51 20.51
CA LEU A 148 -0.18 2.77 20.53
C LEU A 148 -0.96 1.73 21.37
N ILE A 149 -0.57 0.46 21.32
CA ILE A 149 -1.17 -0.60 22.17
C ILE A 149 -0.86 -0.30 23.65
N GLU A 150 0.38 0.06 23.97
CA GLU A 150 0.77 0.52 25.31
C GLU A 150 -0.09 1.72 25.75
N GLU A 151 -0.18 2.79 24.95
CA GLU A 151 -0.94 3.99 25.30
C GLU A 151 -2.42 3.68 25.59
N ILE A 152 -3.07 2.85 24.78
CA ILE A 152 -4.48 2.48 24.98
C ILE A 152 -4.67 1.70 26.29
N ASN A 153 -3.80 0.73 26.57
CA ASN A 153 -3.85 -0.07 27.78
C ASN A 153 -3.48 0.73 29.04
N ASP A 154 -2.53 1.67 28.95
CA ASP A 154 -2.03 2.48 30.06
C ASP A 154 -2.96 3.65 30.43
N LYS A 155 -3.72 4.19 29.47
CA LYS A 155 -4.49 5.44 29.64
C LYS A 155 -6.00 5.29 29.57
N ALA A 156 -6.53 4.26 28.90
CA ALA A 156 -7.96 4.11 28.67
C ALA A 156 -8.45 2.64 28.50
N PRO A 157 -7.99 1.67 29.32
CA PRO A 157 -8.34 0.25 29.14
C PRO A 157 -9.86 -0.02 29.25
N ASP A 158 -10.56 0.77 30.06
CA ASP A 158 -12.01 0.65 30.28
C ASP A 158 -12.86 1.25 29.16
N THR A 159 -12.31 2.15 28.34
CA THR A 159 -13.06 2.89 27.29
C THR A 159 -12.53 2.69 25.88
N SER A 160 -11.30 2.20 25.69
CA SER A 160 -10.67 1.97 24.37
C SER A 160 -9.90 0.65 24.34
N LYS A 161 -9.88 -0.04 23.20
CA LYS A 161 -9.35 -1.43 23.10
C LYS A 161 -8.67 -1.70 21.75
N VAL A 162 -7.58 -2.47 21.74
CA VAL A 162 -6.99 -3.03 20.50
C VAL A 162 -7.23 -4.54 20.50
N LEU A 163 -8.15 -5.00 19.64
CA LEU A 163 -8.48 -6.40 19.45
C LEU A 163 -7.63 -6.97 18.32
N LEU A 164 -6.49 -7.55 18.72
CA LEU A 164 -5.60 -8.32 17.85
C LEU A 164 -6.21 -9.69 17.51
N THR A 165 -5.70 -10.34 16.48
CA THR A 165 -6.17 -11.65 15.99
C THR A 165 -7.70 -11.71 15.86
N THR A 166 -8.29 -10.60 15.39
CA THR A 166 -9.74 -10.38 15.33
C THR A 166 -10.12 -9.81 13.96
N ILE A 167 -11.01 -10.51 13.26
CA ILE A 167 -11.48 -10.15 11.91
C ILE A 167 -12.94 -9.75 11.97
N ALA A 168 -13.27 -8.53 11.50
CA ALA A 168 -14.66 -8.17 11.24
C ALA A 168 -15.21 -8.99 10.06
N THR A 169 -16.38 -9.59 10.23
CA THR A 169 -17.07 -10.43 9.23
C THR A 169 -18.05 -9.60 8.39
N LYS A 170 -18.75 -8.66 9.02
CA LYS A 170 -19.70 -7.72 8.39
C LYS A 170 -20.00 -6.54 9.34
N TYR A 171 -20.73 -5.56 8.82
CA TYR A 171 -21.42 -4.56 9.63
C TYR A 171 -22.87 -4.36 9.15
N GLU A 172 -23.65 -3.71 10.00
CA GLU A 172 -25.09 -3.53 9.89
C GLU A 172 -25.44 -2.11 10.32
N ALA A 173 -26.15 -1.37 9.48
CA ALA A 173 -26.51 0.03 9.70
C ALA A 173 -27.96 0.11 10.22
N LEU A 174 -28.11 0.51 11.47
CA LEU A 174 -29.38 0.61 12.18
C LEU A 174 -30.09 1.93 11.88
N GLU A 175 -31.43 1.98 11.96
CA GLU A 175 -32.21 3.17 11.61
C GLU A 175 -31.91 4.39 12.52
N ASN A 176 -31.44 4.16 13.74
CA ASN A 176 -30.97 5.21 14.67
C ASN A 176 -29.60 5.83 14.26
N GLY A 177 -28.94 5.26 13.24
CA GLY A 177 -27.65 5.69 12.71
C GLY A 177 -26.42 5.13 13.46
N ILE A 178 -26.61 4.21 14.41
CA ILE A 178 -25.53 3.40 14.99
C ILE A 178 -25.19 2.27 14.03
N ILE A 179 -23.91 1.88 14.02
CA ILE A 179 -23.39 0.79 13.22
C ILE A 179 -23.05 -0.38 14.15
N ARG A 180 -23.70 -1.52 13.92
CA ARG A 180 -23.39 -2.80 14.56
C ARG A 180 -22.34 -3.53 13.73
N ILE A 181 -21.29 -4.02 14.38
CA ILE A 181 -20.17 -4.70 13.73
C ILE A 181 -20.04 -6.08 14.33
N GLU A 182 -19.96 -7.08 13.47
CA GLU A 182 -19.71 -8.47 13.85
C GLU A 182 -18.25 -8.81 13.54
N ALA A 183 -17.57 -9.43 14.50
CA ALA A 183 -16.20 -9.87 14.36
C ALA A 183 -15.97 -11.23 15.03
N ARG A 184 -14.94 -11.95 14.58
CA ARG A 184 -14.53 -13.25 15.11
C ARG A 184 -13.06 -13.24 15.54
N ASN A 185 -12.73 -14.02 16.56
CA ASN A 185 -11.35 -14.36 16.86
C ASN A 185 -10.78 -15.29 15.75
N THR A 186 -9.49 -15.19 15.46
CA THR A 186 -8.78 -16.09 14.52
C THR A 186 -8.10 -17.26 15.21
N ASN A 187 -7.93 -17.22 16.53
CA ASN A 187 -7.11 -18.17 17.29
C ASN A 187 -7.87 -19.39 17.80
N GLY A 188 -9.06 -19.67 17.26
CA GLY A 188 -9.76 -20.95 17.45
C GLY A 188 -10.92 -20.96 18.44
N SER A 189 -11.35 -19.83 19.00
CA SER A 189 -12.72 -19.71 19.50
C SER A 189 -13.61 -19.09 18.42
N ASP A 190 -14.81 -19.65 18.22
CA ASP A 190 -15.86 -19.06 17.37
C ASP A 190 -16.66 -17.98 18.12
N ASP A 191 -16.04 -17.39 19.16
CA ASP A 191 -16.62 -16.27 19.92
C ASP A 191 -16.87 -15.08 18.99
N THR A 192 -18.15 -14.75 18.84
CA THR A 192 -18.59 -13.63 18.02
C THR A 192 -18.56 -12.36 18.85
N VAL A 193 -17.60 -11.48 18.58
CA VAL A 193 -17.47 -10.17 19.18
C VAL A 193 -18.41 -9.20 18.45
N ILE A 194 -19.37 -8.62 19.18
CA ILE A 194 -20.25 -7.56 18.69
C ILE A 194 -19.79 -6.22 19.25
N LEU A 195 -19.64 -5.22 18.37
CA LEU A 195 -19.37 -3.84 18.75
C LEU A 195 -20.42 -2.91 18.14
N HIS A 196 -20.88 -1.91 18.90
CA HIS A 196 -21.70 -0.81 18.39
C HIS A 196 -20.86 0.46 18.26
N THR A 197 -21.07 1.27 17.23
CA THR A 197 -20.31 2.51 17.03
C THR A 197 -21.08 3.60 16.27
N GLU A 198 -20.74 4.85 16.51
CA GLU A 198 -21.17 5.99 15.69
C GLU A 198 -20.42 6.06 14.34
N HIS A 199 -19.14 5.68 14.32
CA HIS A 199 -18.24 5.88 13.19
C HIS A 199 -17.42 4.61 12.86
N LEU A 200 -17.70 4.00 11.72
CA LEU A 200 -16.96 2.85 11.20
C LEU A 200 -15.85 3.34 10.26
N VAL A 201 -14.59 3.09 10.63
CA VAL A 201 -13.41 3.45 9.82
C VAL A 201 -12.80 2.21 9.19
N LEU A 202 -12.95 2.07 7.87
CA LEU A 202 -12.41 0.97 7.09
C LEU A 202 -10.98 1.30 6.62
N ALA A 203 -10.00 0.65 7.26
CA ALA A 203 -8.57 0.70 6.97
C ALA A 203 -8.03 -0.66 6.46
N MET A 204 -8.91 -1.46 5.84
CA MET A 204 -8.69 -2.86 5.44
C MET A 204 -7.63 -3.08 4.34
N GLY A 205 -7.12 -2.01 3.73
CA GLY A 205 -6.22 -2.09 2.59
C GLY A 205 -6.90 -2.59 1.32
N GLY A 206 -6.09 -3.11 0.39
CA GLY A 206 -6.56 -3.70 -0.85
C GLY A 206 -5.76 -4.94 -1.24
N THR A 207 -6.32 -5.74 -2.14
CA THR A 207 -5.74 -7.00 -2.64
C THR A 207 -5.51 -6.97 -4.15
N GLN A 208 -4.56 -7.77 -4.64
CA GLN A 208 -4.40 -8.02 -6.08
C GLN A 208 -5.12 -9.32 -6.44
N GLU A 209 -6.33 -9.21 -6.98
CA GLU A 209 -6.95 -10.35 -7.64
C GLU A 209 -6.19 -10.70 -8.93
N LEU A 210 -5.92 -12.00 -9.11
CA LEU A 210 -5.47 -12.54 -10.38
C LEU A 210 -6.66 -12.61 -11.37
N PRO A 211 -6.46 -12.27 -12.65
CA PRO A 211 -7.50 -12.42 -13.65
C PRO A 211 -7.78 -13.90 -13.91
N SER A 212 -9.05 -14.23 -14.20
CA SER A 212 -9.33 -15.40 -15.02
C SER A 212 -8.83 -15.13 -16.44
N LEU A 213 -8.06 -16.05 -17.01
CA LEU A 213 -7.50 -15.95 -18.37
C LEU A 213 -8.13 -17.01 -19.27
N ASP A 214 -8.44 -16.64 -20.52
CA ASP A 214 -9.18 -17.48 -21.48
C ASP A 214 -8.53 -18.85 -21.75
N ASN A 215 -7.22 -18.97 -21.53
CA ASN A 215 -6.51 -20.24 -21.51
C ASN A 215 -6.22 -20.67 -20.05
N PRO A 216 -6.90 -21.72 -19.54
CA PRO A 216 -6.67 -22.25 -18.19
C PRO A 216 -5.20 -22.57 -17.88
N ALA A 217 -4.42 -23.00 -18.87
CA ALA A 217 -3.00 -23.36 -18.71
C ALA A 217 -2.08 -22.16 -18.38
N TYR A 218 -2.58 -20.92 -18.38
CA TYR A 218 -1.82 -19.76 -17.93
C TYR A 218 -1.87 -19.55 -16.41
N HIS A 219 -2.88 -20.09 -15.69
CA HIS A 219 -3.02 -19.89 -14.24
C HIS A 219 -1.91 -20.57 -13.43
N SER A 220 -1.39 -21.71 -13.88
CA SER A 220 -0.27 -22.42 -13.25
C SER A 220 1.05 -21.67 -13.27
N LYS A 221 1.14 -20.58 -14.06
CA LYS A 221 2.31 -19.70 -14.17
C LYS A 221 1.97 -18.23 -13.87
N LEU A 222 0.84 -17.96 -13.21
CA LEU A 222 0.32 -16.62 -12.94
C LEU A 222 0.59 -16.22 -11.48
N PHE A 223 1.27 -15.09 -11.29
CA PHE A 223 1.69 -14.57 -9.99
C PHE A 223 1.20 -13.14 -9.78
N ALA A 224 0.88 -12.74 -8.55
CA ALA A 224 0.56 -11.35 -8.23
C ALA A 224 1.84 -10.54 -7.96
N SER A 225 1.93 -9.31 -8.45
CA SER A 225 3.08 -8.43 -8.19
C SER A 225 3.25 -8.15 -6.69
N ASP A 226 2.14 -8.04 -5.95
CA ASP A 226 2.11 -7.93 -4.49
C ASP A 226 2.86 -9.07 -3.76
N VAL A 227 2.74 -10.29 -4.29
CA VAL A 227 3.42 -11.49 -3.77
C VAL A 227 4.88 -11.53 -4.25
N CYS A 228 5.14 -11.27 -5.54
CA CYS A 228 6.50 -11.27 -6.11
C CYS A 228 7.43 -10.18 -5.58
N LEU A 229 6.92 -9.23 -4.79
CA LEU A 229 7.70 -8.19 -4.11
C LEU A 229 8.10 -8.55 -2.67
N ARG A 230 7.73 -9.73 -2.17
CA ARG A 230 8.11 -10.28 -0.86
C ARG A 230 9.09 -11.44 -1.03
N GLU A 231 9.89 -11.78 -0.01
CA GLU A 231 10.95 -12.79 -0.19
C GLU A 231 10.39 -14.19 -0.50
N ASP A 232 9.26 -14.59 0.09
CA ASP A 232 8.62 -15.90 -0.16
C ASP A 232 8.06 -15.99 -1.60
N GLY A 233 7.34 -14.97 -2.03
CA GLY A 233 6.75 -14.90 -3.37
C GLY A 233 7.79 -14.70 -4.46
N PHE A 234 8.87 -13.98 -4.16
CA PHE A 234 10.03 -13.88 -5.04
C PHE A 234 10.84 -15.18 -5.06
N ALA A 235 10.95 -15.92 -3.96
CA ALA A 235 11.54 -17.27 -3.93
C ALA A 235 10.78 -18.24 -4.82
N ARG A 236 9.45 -18.29 -4.70
CA ARG A 236 8.58 -19.10 -5.57
C ARG A 236 8.67 -18.72 -7.04
N LEU A 237 8.79 -17.43 -7.37
CA LEU A 237 9.01 -16.97 -8.74
C LEU A 237 10.39 -17.38 -9.27
N LYS A 238 11.45 -17.28 -8.45
CA LYS A 238 12.81 -17.74 -8.79
C LYS A 238 12.80 -19.26 -9.08
N GLU A 239 12.19 -20.05 -8.20
CA GLU A 239 12.07 -21.51 -8.32
C GLU A 239 11.32 -21.93 -9.60
N HIS A 240 10.13 -21.36 -9.83
CA HIS A 240 9.32 -21.61 -11.03
C HIS A 240 10.07 -21.30 -12.34
N LEU A 241 10.90 -20.25 -12.34
CA LEU A 241 11.75 -19.89 -13.48
C LEU A 241 13.02 -20.75 -13.60
N LEU A 242 13.60 -21.23 -12.50
CA LEU A 242 14.73 -22.17 -12.53
C LEU A 242 14.32 -23.56 -13.04
N ALA A 243 13.07 -23.97 -12.81
CA ALA A 243 12.48 -25.18 -13.37
C ALA A 243 12.29 -25.13 -14.90
N GLN A 244 12.34 -23.95 -15.53
CA GLN A 244 12.30 -23.82 -16.99
C GLN A 244 13.71 -24.01 -17.61
N PRO A 245 13.81 -24.59 -18.82
CA PRO A 245 15.08 -24.72 -19.53
C PRO A 245 15.85 -23.41 -19.68
N THR A 246 17.18 -23.49 -19.66
CA THR A 246 18.07 -22.34 -19.90
C THR A 246 17.81 -21.75 -21.29
N GLY A 247 17.40 -20.48 -21.35
CA GLY A 247 16.96 -19.80 -22.59
C GLY A 247 15.43 -19.74 -22.79
N GLU A 248 14.65 -20.45 -21.97
CA GLU A 248 13.18 -20.41 -21.96
C GLU A 248 12.60 -19.61 -20.78
N ARG A 249 13.48 -19.11 -19.89
CA ARG A 249 13.18 -18.33 -18.68
C ARG A 249 12.64 -16.91 -18.98
N LYS A 250 11.46 -16.85 -19.59
CA LYS A 250 10.80 -15.60 -20.05
C LYS A 250 9.72 -15.15 -19.08
N VAL A 251 9.56 -13.84 -18.91
CA VAL A 251 8.59 -13.25 -17.97
C VAL A 251 7.72 -12.21 -18.68
N CYS A 252 6.40 -12.34 -18.57
CA CYS A 252 5.45 -11.33 -19.01
C CYS A 252 4.83 -10.62 -17.80
N ILE A 253 5.18 -9.35 -17.58
CA ILE A 253 4.62 -8.52 -16.51
C ILE A 253 3.49 -7.66 -17.10
N VAL A 254 2.34 -7.63 -16.44
CA VAL A 254 1.15 -6.89 -16.90
C VAL A 254 0.85 -5.73 -15.97
N GLY A 255 1.18 -4.53 -16.41
CA GLY A 255 1.03 -3.28 -15.68
C GLY A 255 2.15 -2.29 -15.97
N GLY A 256 1.82 -1.02 -16.13
CA GLY A 256 2.79 0.09 -16.18
C GLY A 256 3.11 0.69 -14.81
N SER A 257 2.76 -0.03 -13.73
CA SER A 257 2.77 0.44 -12.35
C SER A 257 4.16 0.34 -11.70
N HIS A 258 4.35 1.01 -10.56
CA HIS A 258 5.60 0.90 -9.81
C HIS A 258 5.87 -0.53 -9.31
N SER A 259 4.83 -1.29 -8.91
CA SER A 259 5.02 -2.70 -8.53
C SER A 259 5.54 -3.55 -9.69
N SER A 260 5.01 -3.33 -10.90
CA SER A 260 5.45 -4.03 -12.13
C SER A 260 6.93 -3.77 -12.45
N PHE A 261 7.37 -2.51 -12.38
CA PHE A 261 8.78 -2.17 -12.59
C PHE A 261 9.69 -2.62 -11.44
N SER A 262 9.18 -2.65 -10.20
CA SER A 262 9.90 -3.18 -9.05
C SER A 262 10.14 -4.70 -9.15
N VAL A 263 9.17 -5.49 -9.64
CA VAL A 263 9.38 -6.93 -9.92
C VAL A 263 10.41 -7.10 -11.05
N ALA A 264 10.33 -6.31 -12.13
CA ALA A 264 11.34 -6.33 -13.18
C ALA A 264 12.74 -6.01 -12.62
N TRP A 265 12.86 -5.04 -11.72
CA TRP A 265 14.13 -4.71 -11.07
C TRP A 265 14.65 -5.84 -10.18
N LEU A 266 13.79 -6.52 -9.40
CA LEU A 266 14.19 -7.70 -8.61
C LEU A 266 14.72 -8.82 -9.52
N LEU A 267 14.03 -9.14 -10.63
CA LEU A 267 14.49 -10.15 -11.59
C LEU A 267 15.86 -9.82 -12.20
N LEU A 268 16.15 -8.54 -12.47
CA LEU A 268 17.41 -8.13 -13.11
C LEU A 268 18.61 -8.05 -12.13
N ASN A 269 18.37 -7.83 -10.83
CA ASN A 269 19.38 -7.48 -9.82
C ASN A 269 19.43 -8.40 -8.58
N ARG A 270 18.39 -9.21 -8.32
CA ARG A 270 18.31 -10.14 -7.17
C ARG A 270 18.15 -11.61 -7.56
N PHE A 271 17.81 -11.91 -8.82
CA PHE A 271 17.81 -13.28 -9.34
C PHE A 271 19.13 -13.56 -10.07
N THR A 272 20.15 -13.95 -9.31
CA THR A 272 21.43 -14.46 -9.85
C THR A 272 21.40 -15.97 -9.95
N ASP A 273 22.12 -16.56 -10.90
CA ASP A 273 22.30 -18.02 -10.94
C ASP A 273 22.90 -18.52 -9.62
N PRO A 274 22.44 -19.67 -9.07
CA PRO A 274 23.11 -20.31 -7.94
C PRO A 274 24.53 -20.66 -8.38
N LYS A 275 25.54 -20.11 -7.69
CA LYS A 275 26.95 -20.39 -8.00
C LYS A 275 27.14 -21.92 -8.00
N PRO A 276 27.78 -22.51 -9.03
CA PRO A 276 28.10 -23.93 -9.00
C PRO A 276 28.95 -24.18 -7.76
N ILE A 277 28.49 -25.09 -6.90
CA ILE A 277 29.20 -25.47 -5.69
C ILE A 277 30.48 -26.15 -6.14
N THR A 278 31.59 -25.40 -6.11
CA THR A 278 32.92 -25.93 -6.38
C THR A 278 33.29 -26.88 -5.27
N THR A 279 33.03 -28.16 -5.51
CA THR A 279 33.44 -29.28 -4.67
C THR A 279 34.95 -29.23 -4.52
N ARG A 280 35.42 -28.62 -3.42
CA ARG A 280 36.82 -28.68 -3.01
C ARG A 280 37.17 -30.16 -2.87
N LYS A 281 37.97 -30.68 -3.81
CA LYS A 281 38.61 -31.99 -3.64
C LYS A 281 39.31 -31.99 -2.28
N PRO A 282 39.01 -32.93 -1.37
CA PRO A 282 39.71 -33.01 -0.10
C PRO A 282 41.19 -33.28 -0.40
N SER A 283 42.06 -32.37 0.03
CA SER A 283 43.50 -32.53 -0.05
C SER A 283 43.91 -33.70 0.85
N THR A 284 44.49 -34.75 0.27
CA THR A 284 44.93 -35.94 1.00
C THR A 284 46.11 -35.64 1.92
N SER A 285 45.84 -35.40 3.21
CA SER A 285 46.83 -35.47 4.28
C SER A 285 46.67 -36.78 5.05
N SER A 286 47.75 -37.56 5.11
CA SER A 286 47.74 -38.93 5.64
C SER A 286 48.01 -39.01 7.14
N SER A 287 47.05 -39.52 7.92
CA SER A 287 47.33 -40.15 9.22
C SER A 287 46.26 -41.19 9.59
N SER A 288 46.70 -42.23 10.29
CA SER A 288 45.96 -43.48 10.60
C SER A 288 46.46 -44.05 11.93
N PRO A 289 45.78 -45.04 12.55
CA PRO A 289 44.33 -45.16 12.80
C PRO A 289 44.01 -45.63 14.25
N LYS A 290 42.73 -45.71 14.65
CA LYS A 290 42.22 -46.75 15.59
C LYS A 290 40.68 -46.80 15.74
N LYS A 291 40.17 -48.05 15.70
CA LYS A 291 38.91 -48.72 16.14
C LYS A 291 37.93 -47.94 17.07
N LEU A 292 36.63 -48.25 17.21
CA LEU A 292 35.78 -49.45 16.93
C LEU A 292 34.54 -49.07 16.06
N ALA A 293 33.86 -49.92 15.26
CA ALA A 293 32.91 -51.03 15.56
C ALA A 293 31.67 -50.62 16.42
N SER A 294 30.40 -51.03 16.17
CA SER A 294 29.85 -52.08 15.27
C SER A 294 28.33 -51.96 14.92
N SER A 295 27.95 -52.39 13.70
CA SER A 295 26.71 -53.10 13.27
C SER A 295 25.27 -52.71 13.71
N ASP A 296 24.45 -52.37 12.70
CA ASP A 296 22.98 -52.54 12.53
C ASP A 296 22.63 -54.02 12.08
N PRO A 297 21.40 -54.47 11.62
CA PRO A 297 20.06 -53.85 11.47
C PRO A 297 18.80 -54.73 11.82
N LYS A 298 17.57 -54.13 11.74
CA LYS A 298 16.28 -54.65 11.14
C LYS A 298 15.06 -53.74 11.53
N LYS A 299 14.21 -53.22 10.61
CA LYS A 299 13.06 -53.79 9.84
C LYS A 299 11.82 -54.18 10.70
N ALA A 300 10.54 -53.95 10.32
CA ALA A 300 9.89 -53.33 9.13
C ALA A 300 8.38 -52.99 9.38
N LYS A 301 7.60 -52.71 8.31
CA LYS A 301 6.15 -52.38 8.19
C LYS A 301 5.71 -50.91 8.34
N GLU A 302 4.98 -50.25 7.41
CA GLU A 302 3.92 -50.63 6.41
C GLU A 302 2.52 -50.81 7.05
N GLU A 303 1.35 -50.48 6.47
CA GLU A 303 0.95 -49.93 5.13
C GLU A 303 0.68 -48.37 5.17
N GLY A 304 -0.22 -47.64 4.46
CA GLY A 304 -1.33 -47.87 3.50
C GLY A 304 -1.91 -46.56 2.86
N GLU A 305 -3.14 -46.56 2.28
CA GLU A 305 -3.72 -45.46 1.44
C GLU A 305 -5.13 -44.93 1.87
N THR A 306 -5.56 -43.75 1.37
CA THR A 306 -6.93 -43.52 0.81
C THR A 306 -7.12 -42.14 0.14
N ALA A 307 -8.09 -42.01 -0.79
CA ALA A 307 -8.53 -40.75 -1.41
C ALA A 307 -10.03 -40.73 -1.77
N LEU A 308 -10.70 -39.57 -1.63
CA LEU A 308 -12.06 -39.20 -2.12
C LEU A 308 -12.09 -37.65 -2.25
N VAL A 309 -12.36 -36.99 -3.38
CA VAL A 309 -13.56 -36.93 -4.28
C VAL A 309 -14.69 -36.02 -3.76
N MET A 310 -14.95 -34.92 -4.49
CA MET A 310 -16.14 -34.04 -4.48
C MET A 310 -16.26 -33.32 -5.86
N PRO A 311 -17.41 -32.72 -6.26
CA PRO A 311 -18.09 -33.20 -7.47
C PRO A 311 -18.27 -32.19 -8.64
N HIS A 312 -19.03 -32.64 -9.66
CA HIS A 312 -19.25 -31.98 -10.95
C HIS A 312 -20.24 -30.80 -10.96
N LEU A 313 -19.86 -29.74 -11.69
CA LEU A 313 -20.59 -29.07 -12.79
C LEU A 313 -22.13 -28.88 -12.74
N ALA A 314 -22.56 -27.62 -12.89
CA ALA A 314 -23.81 -27.22 -13.57
C ALA A 314 -23.57 -25.90 -14.35
N SER A 315 -24.36 -25.62 -15.40
CA SER A 315 -24.10 -24.51 -16.34
C SER A 315 -25.37 -23.80 -16.83
N ILE A 316 -25.43 -22.48 -16.65
CA ILE A 316 -26.34 -21.49 -17.28
C ILE A 316 -25.59 -20.14 -17.21
N GLY A 317 -25.55 -19.22 -18.19
CA GLY A 317 -26.03 -19.20 -19.58
C GLY A 317 -25.73 -17.81 -20.18
N ALA A 318 -25.43 -17.69 -21.48
CA ALA A 318 -25.17 -16.40 -22.15
C ALA A 318 -26.48 -15.59 -22.38
N PRO A 319 -26.42 -14.30 -22.78
CA PRO A 319 -26.61 -14.04 -24.22
C PRO A 319 -26.02 -12.73 -24.84
N VAL A 320 -26.16 -12.64 -26.16
CA VAL A 320 -26.10 -11.48 -27.10
C VAL A 320 -24.76 -10.73 -27.32
N THR A 321 -24.29 -10.83 -28.57
CA THR A 321 -23.25 -10.00 -29.20
C THR A 321 -23.85 -8.74 -29.84
N ALA A 322 -23.14 -7.61 -29.84
CA ALA A 322 -23.43 -6.45 -30.70
C ALA A 322 -22.20 -6.09 -31.54
N THR A 323 -22.31 -6.17 -32.86
CA THR A 323 -21.22 -5.93 -33.82
C THR A 323 -21.32 -4.55 -34.48
N ALA A 324 -20.16 -3.88 -34.62
CA ALA A 324 -19.96 -2.76 -35.54
C ALA A 324 -18.52 -2.79 -36.07
N LEU A 325 -18.32 -2.65 -37.38
CA LEU A 325 -16.99 -2.57 -37.98
C LEU A 325 -16.45 -1.13 -37.95
N VAL A 326 -15.14 -0.98 -37.76
CA VAL A 326 -14.39 0.28 -37.95
C VAL A 326 -13.09 -0.01 -38.70
N SER A 327 -12.70 0.90 -39.57
CA SER A 327 -11.50 0.82 -40.43
C SER A 327 -10.17 0.76 -39.64
N PRO A 328 -9.08 0.20 -40.22
CA PRO A 328 -7.90 -0.17 -39.45
C PRO A 328 -6.96 0.99 -39.10
N LEU A 329 -6.41 0.99 -37.88
CA LEU A 329 -5.32 1.88 -37.47
C LEU A 329 -4.19 1.16 -36.69
N THR A 330 -3.04 1.11 -37.36
CA THR A 330 -1.64 1.24 -36.90
C THR A 330 -1.22 0.76 -35.50
N ILE A 331 -0.21 -0.12 -35.47
CA ILE A 331 0.61 -0.44 -34.29
C ILE A 331 1.70 0.61 -34.12
N THR A 332 1.65 1.43 -33.06
CA THR A 332 2.71 2.40 -32.75
C THR A 332 3.81 1.78 -31.89
N LYS A 333 4.89 1.34 -32.53
CA LYS A 333 6.18 1.06 -31.88
C LYS A 333 6.86 2.39 -31.55
N CYS A 334 7.32 2.60 -30.31
CA CYS A 334 8.21 3.73 -30.02
C CYS A 334 9.54 3.55 -30.76
N GLU A 335 9.85 4.48 -31.67
CA GLU A 335 11.12 4.52 -32.41
C GLU A 335 11.89 5.80 -32.09
N THR A 336 13.21 5.75 -32.31
CA THR A 336 14.17 6.66 -31.69
C THR A 336 14.59 7.78 -32.63
N THR A 337 14.24 9.03 -32.31
CA THR A 337 14.70 10.23 -33.04
C THR A 337 15.62 11.07 -32.16
N GLY A 338 16.93 11.10 -32.45
CA GLY A 338 17.89 11.89 -31.68
C GLY A 338 19.35 11.61 -32.06
N THR A 339 19.88 12.35 -33.05
CA THR A 339 21.27 12.23 -33.50
C THR A 339 22.25 12.78 -32.45
N PRO A 340 23.34 12.07 -32.09
CA PRO A 340 24.20 12.48 -30.97
C PRO A 340 25.16 13.63 -31.32
N VAL A 341 24.85 14.83 -30.83
CA VAL A 341 25.78 15.98 -30.86
C VAL A 341 26.84 15.81 -29.76
N LYS A 342 28.12 15.71 -30.15
CA LYS A 342 29.25 15.66 -29.20
C LYS A 342 29.48 17.03 -28.56
N VAL A 343 29.10 17.20 -27.29
CA VAL A 343 29.56 18.31 -26.45
C VAL A 343 30.54 17.77 -25.39
N LYS A 344 31.81 18.18 -25.48
CA LYS A 344 32.88 17.80 -24.55
C LYS A 344 32.80 18.68 -23.31
N ARG A 345 32.34 18.15 -22.17
CA ARG A 345 32.30 18.86 -20.88
C ARG A 345 33.24 18.20 -19.87
N THR A 346 34.13 18.99 -19.29
CA THR A 346 35.14 18.53 -18.33
C THR A 346 34.50 18.17 -17.00
N SER A 347 34.82 17.00 -16.45
CA SER A 347 34.29 16.52 -15.17
C SER A 347 35.17 16.95 -14.00
N LEU A 348 34.57 17.63 -13.01
CA LEU A 348 35.09 17.62 -11.64
C LEU A 348 34.58 16.36 -10.94
N THR A 349 35.48 15.66 -10.24
CA THR A 349 35.19 14.36 -9.62
C THR A 349 34.66 14.50 -8.20
N SER A 350 33.45 14.03 -7.95
CA SER A 350 32.99 13.62 -6.62
C SER A 350 32.81 12.10 -6.60
N THR A 351 33.45 11.42 -5.66
CA THR A 351 33.47 9.95 -5.57
C THR A 351 32.32 9.43 -4.72
N SER A 352 31.17 9.15 -5.34
CA SER A 352 30.16 8.26 -4.77
C SER A 352 30.48 6.81 -5.14
N GLY A 353 30.52 5.91 -4.15
CA GLY A 353 30.97 4.52 -4.32
C GLY A 353 29.93 3.61 -4.98
N ASP A 354 29.79 3.68 -6.30
CA ASP A 354 29.04 2.69 -7.10
C ASP A 354 29.77 1.33 -7.10
N ASN A 355 29.50 0.51 -6.08
CA ASN A 355 29.82 -0.92 -6.13
C ASN A 355 28.84 -1.59 -7.12
N PRO A 356 29.31 -2.13 -8.26
CA PRO A 356 28.42 -2.69 -9.27
C PRO A 356 27.80 -4.00 -8.78
N ALA A 357 26.50 -3.97 -8.48
CA ALA A 357 25.74 -5.17 -8.15
C ALA A 357 25.86 -6.24 -9.28
N PRO A 358 25.95 -7.54 -8.94
CA PRO A 358 26.13 -8.59 -9.94
C PRO A 358 24.91 -8.67 -10.87
N LYS A 359 25.09 -8.24 -12.12
CA LYS A 359 24.04 -8.24 -13.14
C LYS A 359 23.65 -9.68 -13.48
N SER A 360 22.35 -9.99 -13.38
CA SER A 360 21.85 -11.34 -13.68
C SER A 360 22.17 -11.79 -15.11
N THR A 361 22.79 -12.96 -15.23
CA THR A 361 23.05 -13.71 -16.47
C THR A 361 21.86 -14.54 -16.96
N ILE A 362 20.78 -14.63 -16.17
CA ILE A 362 19.66 -15.54 -16.40
C ILE A 362 18.81 -15.14 -17.62
N PHE A 363 18.66 -13.83 -17.85
CA PHE A 363 17.79 -13.27 -18.88
C PHE A 363 18.61 -12.78 -20.07
N ASN A 364 18.28 -13.26 -21.26
CA ASN A 364 18.83 -12.76 -22.52
C ASN A 364 18.18 -11.42 -22.88
N ALA A 365 18.67 -10.80 -23.95
CA ALA A 365 18.02 -9.63 -24.52
C ALA A 365 16.56 -9.96 -24.86
N LYS A 366 15.63 -9.19 -24.28
CA LYS A 366 14.17 -9.20 -24.50
C LYS A 366 13.39 -10.36 -23.87
N ASP A 367 13.96 -11.10 -22.92
CA ASP A 367 13.25 -12.19 -22.20
C ASP A 367 12.23 -11.69 -21.16
N ILE A 368 12.32 -10.44 -20.71
CA ILE A 368 11.29 -9.78 -19.88
C ILE A 368 10.45 -8.84 -20.76
N MET A 369 9.13 -9.03 -20.77
CA MET A 369 8.17 -8.17 -21.46
C MET A 369 7.27 -7.49 -20.43
N ILE A 370 7.06 -6.18 -20.55
CA ILE A 370 6.10 -5.41 -19.75
C ILE A 370 4.98 -4.90 -20.65
N LEU A 371 3.76 -5.40 -20.46
CA LEU A 371 2.55 -4.95 -21.14
C LEU A 371 1.88 -3.84 -20.32
N HIS A 372 1.54 -2.70 -20.92
CA HIS A 372 0.93 -1.57 -20.21
C HIS A 372 -0.18 -0.87 -21.01
N ARG A 373 -1.27 -0.44 -20.36
CA ARG A 373 -2.44 0.14 -21.05
C ARG A 373 -2.35 1.64 -21.39
N SER A 374 -1.34 2.34 -20.87
CA SER A 374 -1.21 3.80 -20.96
C SER A 374 0.27 4.22 -20.95
N PRO A 375 0.62 5.45 -21.37
CA PRO A 375 1.99 5.95 -21.28
C PRO A 375 2.52 5.89 -19.84
N ILE A 376 3.71 5.31 -19.69
CA ILE A 376 4.42 5.23 -18.42
C ILE A 376 5.07 6.58 -18.13
N ARG A 377 4.81 7.14 -16.95
CA ARG A 377 5.36 8.43 -16.50
C ARG A 377 6.41 8.24 -15.43
N CYS A 378 7.23 9.27 -15.23
CA CYS A 378 8.17 9.35 -14.11
C CYS A 378 7.85 10.57 -13.25
N TYR A 379 8.12 10.44 -11.95
CA TYR A 379 8.07 11.55 -10.99
C TYR A 379 9.27 12.47 -11.15
N TYR A 380 9.09 13.77 -10.92
CA TYR A 380 10.15 14.77 -10.87
C TYR A 380 9.93 15.72 -9.70
N GLY A 381 11.02 16.08 -9.00
CA GLY A 381 10.97 17.03 -7.89
C GLY A 381 10.77 18.47 -8.35
N THR A 382 11.08 18.76 -9.61
CA THR A 382 10.84 20.06 -10.24
C THR A 382 10.43 19.90 -11.70
N LYS A 383 9.65 20.86 -12.20
CA LYS A 383 9.39 21.07 -13.64
C LYS A 383 10.68 21.03 -14.49
N LYS A 384 11.75 21.67 -14.02
CA LYS A 384 13.05 21.74 -14.72
C LYS A 384 13.71 20.38 -14.92
N GLU A 385 13.58 19.45 -13.96
CA GLU A 385 14.07 18.08 -14.13
C GLU A 385 13.24 17.30 -15.17
N ALA A 386 11.92 17.52 -15.20
CA ALA A 386 11.03 16.88 -16.15
C ALA A 386 11.33 17.33 -17.59
N GLU A 387 11.48 18.65 -17.79
CA GLU A 387 11.86 19.25 -19.09
C GLU A 387 13.25 18.75 -19.56
N ALA A 388 14.22 18.63 -18.64
CA ALA A 388 15.55 18.10 -18.96
C ALA A 388 15.55 16.60 -19.34
N ASP A 389 14.56 15.83 -18.91
CA ASP A 389 14.33 14.43 -19.31
C ASP A 389 13.36 14.31 -20.51
N GLY A 390 12.86 15.43 -21.07
CA GLY A 390 11.89 15.44 -22.18
C GLY A 390 10.48 14.98 -21.79
N ALA A 391 10.13 15.02 -20.51
CA ALA A 391 8.81 14.67 -20.00
C ALA A 391 7.84 15.88 -20.03
N ASP A 392 6.55 15.59 -20.17
CA ASP A 392 5.49 16.61 -20.05
C ASP A 392 5.51 17.22 -18.63
N ALA A 393 5.75 18.53 -18.59
CA ALA A 393 5.76 19.38 -17.40
C ALA A 393 4.81 20.58 -17.55
N SER A 394 3.73 20.39 -18.32
CA SER A 394 2.62 21.36 -18.45
C SER A 394 1.82 21.49 -17.15
N ARG A 395 1.82 20.45 -16.32
CA ARG A 395 1.14 20.40 -15.01
C ARG A 395 2.15 20.12 -13.90
N VAL A 396 1.97 20.79 -12.77
CA VAL A 396 2.72 20.61 -11.53
C VAL A 396 1.74 20.57 -10.35
N ASP A 397 2.15 19.97 -9.23
CA ASP A 397 1.44 20.11 -7.96
C ASP A 397 1.78 21.44 -7.24
N ARG A 398 1.19 21.65 -6.06
CA ARG A 398 1.42 22.86 -5.23
C ARG A 398 2.89 23.06 -4.80
N SER A 399 3.73 22.03 -4.89
CA SER A 399 5.16 22.08 -4.57
C SER A 399 6.06 22.25 -5.81
N GLY A 400 5.49 22.28 -7.03
CA GLY A 400 6.25 22.37 -8.28
C GLY A 400 6.74 21.02 -8.82
N CYS A 401 6.32 19.92 -8.21
CA CYS A 401 6.64 18.55 -8.62
C CYS A 401 5.77 18.10 -9.80
N VAL A 402 6.24 17.13 -10.58
CA VAL A 402 5.53 16.58 -11.76
C VAL A 402 5.27 15.08 -11.55
N ASN A 403 4.04 14.64 -11.82
CA ASN A 403 3.57 13.25 -11.65
C ASN A 403 3.80 12.71 -10.22
N THR A 404 3.46 13.50 -9.20
CA THR A 404 3.64 13.20 -7.77
C THR A 404 2.97 11.89 -7.37
N PHE A 405 1.77 11.60 -7.86
CA PHE A 405 1.03 10.38 -7.51
C PHE A 405 1.02 9.32 -8.61
N THR A 406 1.37 9.71 -9.84
CA THR A 406 1.25 8.87 -11.05
C THR A 406 2.59 8.41 -11.64
N GLY A 407 3.71 9.01 -11.22
CA GLY A 407 5.02 8.78 -11.81
C GLY A 407 5.86 7.70 -11.12
N LEU A 408 6.56 6.89 -11.92
CA LEU A 408 7.61 6.00 -11.42
C LEU A 408 8.73 6.80 -10.73
N ARG A 409 9.23 6.26 -9.62
CA ARG A 409 10.33 6.80 -8.81
C ARG A 409 11.49 5.81 -8.73
N GLU A 410 12.67 6.30 -8.38
CA GLU A 410 13.81 5.49 -7.96
C GLU A 410 14.18 4.35 -8.90
N ASP A 411 14.31 3.13 -8.40
CA ASP A 411 14.75 1.96 -9.16
C ASP A 411 13.84 1.66 -10.36
N ALA A 412 12.53 1.93 -10.25
CA ALA A 412 11.60 1.86 -11.37
C ALA A 412 11.85 2.98 -12.40
N LYS A 413 12.10 4.23 -11.96
CA LYS A 413 12.47 5.35 -12.85
C LYS A 413 13.81 5.10 -13.55
N ARG A 414 14.83 4.64 -12.81
CA ARG A 414 16.16 4.27 -13.32
C ARG A 414 16.04 3.14 -14.34
N LEU A 415 15.28 2.08 -14.04
CA LEU A 415 15.03 0.97 -14.95
C LEU A 415 14.31 1.44 -16.22
N PHE A 416 13.17 2.14 -16.09
CA PHE A 416 12.42 2.68 -17.23
C PHE A 416 13.30 3.53 -18.15
N LYS A 417 14.04 4.52 -17.59
CA LYS A 417 15.01 5.34 -18.34
C LYS A 417 16.20 4.57 -18.93
N SER A 418 16.50 3.37 -18.43
CA SER A 418 17.53 2.49 -18.99
C SER A 418 16.99 1.69 -20.17
N VAL A 419 15.74 1.22 -20.09
CA VAL A 419 15.05 0.48 -21.15
C VAL A 419 14.71 1.39 -22.34
N THR A 420 14.12 2.57 -22.10
CA THR A 420 13.78 3.54 -23.17
C THR A 420 15.01 4.07 -23.90
N ALA A 421 16.15 4.16 -23.22
CA ALA A 421 17.43 4.56 -23.81
C ALA A 421 18.25 3.38 -24.37
N GLY A 422 17.69 2.17 -24.46
CA GLY A 422 18.36 1.00 -25.05
C GLY A 422 19.59 0.49 -24.29
N ARG A 423 19.76 0.88 -23.01
CA ARG A 423 20.86 0.41 -22.15
C ARG A 423 20.53 -0.86 -21.39
N GLU A 424 19.25 -1.05 -21.02
CA GLU A 424 18.76 -2.31 -20.48
C GLU A 424 17.96 -3.05 -21.56
N MET A 425 18.63 -3.99 -22.23
CA MET A 425 18.08 -4.71 -23.38
C MET A 425 17.39 -6.03 -23.00
N ARG A 426 17.43 -6.46 -21.73
CA ARG A 426 16.74 -7.67 -21.24
C ARG A 426 15.22 -7.46 -21.10
N VAL A 427 14.79 -6.21 -20.96
CA VAL A 427 13.38 -5.81 -20.88
C VAL A 427 12.89 -5.21 -22.20
N ARG A 428 11.64 -5.47 -22.58
CA ARG A 428 10.87 -4.65 -23.53
C ARG A 428 9.60 -4.11 -22.90
N LEU A 429 9.17 -2.94 -23.36
CA LEU A 429 7.87 -2.35 -23.06
C LEU A 429 6.96 -2.49 -24.29
N PHE A 430 5.69 -2.82 -24.08
CA PHE A 430 4.66 -2.83 -25.11
C PHE A 430 3.42 -2.12 -24.57
N GLN A 431 3.03 -0.99 -25.20
CA GLN A 431 1.74 -0.39 -24.92
C GLN A 431 0.66 -1.20 -25.62
N VAL A 432 -0.31 -1.70 -24.85
CA VAL A 432 -1.41 -2.55 -25.34
C VAL A 432 -2.76 -1.85 -25.15
N ASN A 433 -3.61 -1.92 -26.17
CA ASN A 433 -4.99 -1.44 -26.15
C ASN A 433 -5.99 -2.60 -26.24
N GLN A 434 -7.20 -2.42 -25.68
CA GLN A 434 -8.22 -3.48 -25.63
C GLN A 434 -8.77 -3.89 -27.00
N GLN A 435 -8.58 -3.07 -28.04
CA GLN A 435 -9.23 -3.25 -29.35
C GLN A 435 -8.28 -3.71 -30.48
N GLY A 436 -6.96 -3.70 -30.28
CA GLY A 436 -6.00 -3.99 -31.37
C GLY A 436 -4.73 -4.73 -30.96
N SER A 437 -4.54 -5.07 -29.67
CA SER A 437 -3.28 -5.64 -29.16
C SER A 437 -3.34 -7.11 -28.78
N GLN A 438 -4.48 -7.79 -28.97
CA GLN A 438 -4.70 -9.14 -28.44
C GLN A 438 -3.62 -10.15 -28.86
N ALA A 439 -3.27 -10.20 -30.16
CA ALA A 439 -2.22 -11.10 -30.65
C ALA A 439 -0.80 -10.83 -30.08
N ILE A 440 -0.54 -9.63 -29.53
CA ILE A 440 0.70 -9.33 -28.79
C ILE A 440 0.61 -9.90 -27.38
N THR A 441 -0.54 -9.71 -26.71
CA THR A 441 -0.85 -10.26 -25.39
C THR A 441 -0.80 -11.79 -25.39
N ASP A 442 -1.51 -12.45 -26.33
CA ASP A 442 -1.55 -13.91 -26.46
C ASP A 442 -0.14 -14.48 -26.67
N LYS A 443 0.66 -13.86 -27.55
CA LYS A 443 2.03 -14.27 -27.83
C LYS A 443 2.95 -14.06 -26.63
N ALA A 444 2.75 -13.00 -25.86
CA ALA A 444 3.50 -12.75 -24.62
C ALA A 444 3.15 -13.79 -23.54
N TYR A 445 1.87 -14.10 -23.35
CA TYR A 445 1.41 -15.10 -22.38
C TYR A 445 1.80 -16.53 -22.77
N ALA A 446 1.72 -16.87 -24.06
CA ALA A 446 2.16 -18.17 -24.56
C ALA A 446 3.68 -18.36 -24.36
N ALA A 447 4.49 -17.38 -24.76
CA ALA A 447 5.96 -17.48 -24.74
C ALA A 447 6.63 -17.24 -23.37
N ALA A 448 5.88 -16.77 -22.35
CA ALA A 448 6.42 -16.57 -21.01
C ALA A 448 6.39 -17.84 -20.16
N GLY A 449 7.48 -18.14 -19.46
CA GLY A 449 7.53 -19.14 -18.39
C GLY A 449 6.79 -18.71 -17.13
N ALA A 450 6.73 -17.40 -16.84
CA ALA A 450 5.93 -16.80 -15.77
C ALA A 450 5.20 -15.52 -16.21
N ILE A 451 3.97 -15.34 -15.75
CA ILE A 451 3.16 -14.13 -15.95
C ILE A 451 3.00 -13.44 -14.59
N VAL A 452 3.37 -12.16 -14.47
CA VAL A 452 3.23 -11.38 -13.23
C VAL A 452 2.17 -10.29 -13.43
N TRP A 453 1.11 -10.34 -12.65
CA TRP A 453 -0.01 -9.40 -12.70
C TRP A 453 0.20 -8.22 -11.74
N GLY A 454 0.28 -7.00 -12.29
CA GLY A 454 0.49 -5.75 -11.54
C GLY A 454 -0.49 -4.65 -11.94
N ALA A 455 -1.70 -5.03 -12.37
CA ALA A 455 -2.70 -4.14 -12.97
C ALA A 455 -3.44 -3.22 -11.97
N GLY A 456 -3.24 -3.38 -10.67
CA GLY A 456 -3.85 -2.56 -9.62
C GLY A 456 -4.21 -3.38 -8.37
N TYR A 457 -4.80 -2.71 -7.37
CA TYR A 457 -5.41 -3.33 -6.20
C TYR A 457 -6.91 -3.02 -6.18
N LYS A 458 -7.72 -3.95 -5.66
CA LYS A 458 -9.13 -3.75 -5.35
C LYS A 458 -9.34 -3.46 -3.85
N THR A 459 -10.48 -2.89 -3.47
CA THR A 459 -10.83 -2.66 -2.06
C THR A 459 -11.08 -3.98 -1.31
N ASN A 460 -10.46 -4.14 -0.14
CA ASN A 460 -10.85 -5.18 0.82
C ASN A 460 -12.12 -4.72 1.56
N LEU A 461 -13.28 -4.78 0.89
CA LEU A 461 -14.52 -4.25 1.43
C LEU A 461 -15.13 -5.19 2.49
N LEU A 462 -15.34 -4.68 3.70
CA LEU A 462 -16.16 -5.34 4.72
C LEU A 462 -17.63 -5.34 4.25
N PRO A 463 -18.33 -6.49 4.20
CA PRO A 463 -19.75 -6.55 3.84
C PRO A 463 -20.60 -5.68 4.76
N GLY A 464 -21.44 -4.83 4.16
CA GLY A 464 -22.39 -3.97 4.87
C GLY A 464 -23.83 -4.37 4.57
N PHE A 465 -24.71 -4.20 5.56
CA PHE A 465 -26.15 -4.46 5.48
C PHE A 465 -26.96 -3.32 6.10
N ASP A 466 -28.22 -3.17 5.72
CA ASP A 466 -29.21 -2.41 6.51
C ASP A 466 -29.89 -3.31 7.56
N GLU A 467 -30.66 -2.71 8.46
CA GLU A 467 -31.42 -3.40 9.52
C GLU A 467 -32.50 -4.38 9.00
N ALA A 468 -32.83 -4.32 7.70
CA ALA A 468 -33.70 -5.30 7.04
C ALA A 468 -32.91 -6.43 6.33
N GLY A 469 -31.58 -6.46 6.49
CA GLY A 469 -30.68 -7.47 5.92
C GLY A 469 -30.32 -7.25 4.44
N ASN A 470 -30.69 -6.13 3.82
CA ASN A 470 -30.32 -5.84 2.43
C ASN A 470 -28.85 -5.40 2.36
N SER A 471 -28.10 -5.88 1.36
CA SER A 471 -26.68 -5.53 1.25
C SER A 471 -26.46 -4.10 0.75
N LEU A 472 -25.63 -3.35 1.48
CA LEU A 472 -25.21 -2.00 1.13
C LEU A 472 -24.24 -2.03 -0.05
N THR A 473 -24.73 -1.63 -1.22
CA THR A 473 -23.93 -1.55 -2.44
C THR A 473 -23.29 -0.17 -2.61
N PHE A 474 -22.00 -0.17 -2.93
CA PHE A 474 -21.19 1.05 -3.05
C PHE A 474 -20.75 1.28 -4.49
N ARG A 475 -20.61 2.55 -4.88
CA ARG A 475 -20.05 2.94 -6.18
C ARG A 475 -18.60 2.49 -6.25
N GLN A 476 -18.24 1.79 -7.32
CA GLN A 476 -16.89 1.29 -7.55
C GLN A 476 -16.39 1.68 -8.94
N GLU A 477 -15.07 1.82 -9.07
CA GLU A 477 -14.40 2.06 -10.34
C GLU A 477 -13.08 1.26 -10.38
N ASN A 478 -12.90 0.42 -11.40
CA ASN A 478 -11.78 -0.54 -11.50
C ASN A 478 -11.64 -1.42 -10.22
N GLY A 479 -12.75 -1.79 -9.58
CA GLY A 479 -12.76 -2.61 -8.35
C GLY A 479 -12.34 -1.88 -7.07
N VAL A 480 -12.32 -0.54 -7.07
CA VAL A 480 -12.06 0.28 -5.88
C VAL A 480 -13.29 1.12 -5.56
N VAL A 481 -13.69 1.12 -4.29
CA VAL A 481 -14.83 1.89 -3.76
C VAL A 481 -14.55 3.40 -3.84
N LYS A 482 -15.53 4.16 -4.33
CA LYS A 482 -15.47 5.62 -4.39
C LYS A 482 -15.76 6.23 -3.03
N LEU A 483 -14.91 7.16 -2.63
CA LEU A 483 -15.12 8.04 -1.47
C LEU A 483 -15.65 9.40 -1.92
N ASP A 484 -16.31 10.14 -1.04
CA ASP A 484 -16.52 11.58 -1.20
C ASP A 484 -15.34 12.40 -0.66
N ASN A 485 -15.44 13.73 -0.72
CA ASN A 485 -14.39 14.63 -0.23
C ASN A 485 -14.20 14.59 1.31
N LYS A 486 -15.10 13.94 2.06
CA LYS A 486 -15.03 13.72 3.51
C LYS A 486 -14.66 12.28 3.86
N ALA A 487 -14.06 11.55 2.92
CA ALA A 487 -13.66 10.14 3.07
C ALA A 487 -14.82 9.15 3.32
N ARG A 488 -16.09 9.55 3.13
CA ARG A 488 -17.26 8.68 3.31
C ARG A 488 -17.46 7.80 2.08
N LEU A 489 -17.83 6.54 2.27
CA LEU A 489 -18.12 5.62 1.16
C LEU A 489 -19.38 6.06 0.40
N GLN A 490 -19.30 6.17 -0.93
CA GLN A 490 -20.46 6.54 -1.75
C GLN A 490 -21.37 5.33 -2.00
N LEU A 491 -22.54 5.29 -1.38
CA LEU A 491 -23.59 4.31 -1.69
C LEU A 491 -24.08 4.45 -3.15
N LEU A 492 -24.51 3.33 -3.72
CA LEU A 492 -25.08 3.27 -5.07
C LEU A 492 -26.56 3.69 -5.08
N ALA A 493 -27.33 3.24 -4.08
CA ALA A 493 -28.74 3.58 -3.86
C ALA A 493 -28.90 4.53 -2.64
N PRO A 494 -30.03 5.26 -2.51
CA PRO A 494 -30.35 6.01 -1.30
C PRO A 494 -30.49 5.07 -0.07
N PHE A 495 -29.99 5.50 1.08
CA PHE A 495 -30.22 4.81 2.35
C PHE A 495 -31.56 5.27 2.97
N LYS A 496 -32.31 4.33 3.58
CA LYS A 496 -33.53 4.63 4.34
C LYS A 496 -33.15 5.02 5.77
N GLY A 497 -33.60 6.18 6.25
CA GLY A 497 -33.26 6.67 7.59
C GLY A 497 -31.93 7.41 7.65
N LYS A 498 -31.30 7.46 8.83
CA LYS A 498 -30.05 8.21 9.06
C LYS A 498 -28.87 7.48 8.44
N SER A 499 -28.26 8.07 7.40
CA SER A 499 -27.15 7.44 6.67
C SER A 499 -25.97 7.12 7.61
N PRO A 500 -25.43 5.89 7.59
CA PRO A 500 -24.39 5.45 8.51
C PRO A 500 -23.05 6.15 8.22
N SER A 501 -22.28 6.45 9.27
CA SER A 501 -20.95 7.08 9.14
C SER A 501 -19.88 6.04 8.83
N VAL A 502 -19.90 5.52 7.60
CA VAL A 502 -18.87 4.59 7.07
C VAL A 502 -17.81 5.37 6.31
N LEU A 503 -16.60 5.36 6.85
CA LEU A 503 -15.42 6.10 6.38
C LEU A 503 -14.39 5.12 5.81
N GLY A 504 -13.66 5.52 4.77
CA GLY A 504 -12.59 4.72 4.16
C GLY A 504 -11.25 5.45 4.20
N VAL A 505 -10.17 4.73 4.56
CA VAL A 505 -8.81 5.30 4.54
C VAL A 505 -7.76 4.25 4.20
N GLY A 506 -6.83 4.58 3.31
CA GLY A 506 -5.71 3.71 2.94
C GLY A 506 -5.78 3.21 1.49
N LEU A 507 -4.91 2.25 1.17
CA LEU A 507 -4.94 1.55 -0.11
C LEU A 507 -6.31 0.88 -0.31
N GLY A 508 -6.93 1.00 -1.48
CA GLY A 508 -8.28 0.49 -1.72
C GLY A 508 -9.41 1.37 -1.15
N PHE A 509 -9.07 2.40 -0.37
CA PHE A 509 -9.95 3.50 0.03
C PHE A 509 -9.25 4.84 -0.31
N SER A 510 -8.76 4.92 -1.54
CA SER A 510 -7.87 5.96 -2.02
C SER A 510 -8.63 7.28 -2.20
N LEU A 511 -8.18 8.34 -1.53
CA LEU A 511 -8.75 9.68 -1.73
C LEU A 511 -8.44 10.21 -3.14
N ARG A 512 -9.27 11.13 -3.63
CA ARG A 512 -9.00 11.93 -4.84
C ARG A 512 -7.91 12.98 -4.55
N SER A 513 -6.97 13.15 -5.48
CA SER A 513 -5.97 14.23 -5.45
C SER A 513 -6.63 15.60 -5.51
N ALA A 514 -6.11 16.55 -4.73
CA ALA A 514 -6.50 17.96 -4.81
C ALA A 514 -5.99 18.67 -6.10
N VAL A 515 -5.07 18.04 -6.84
CA VAL A 515 -4.58 18.51 -8.15
C VAL A 515 -4.76 17.41 -9.18
N ASP A 516 -5.45 17.72 -10.28
CA ASP A 516 -5.66 16.80 -11.39
C ASP A 516 -4.47 16.84 -12.37
N GLU A 517 -3.44 16.04 -12.06
CA GLU A 517 -2.25 15.84 -12.91
C GLU A 517 -2.58 15.29 -14.31
N MET A 518 -3.78 14.76 -14.52
CA MET A 518 -4.09 13.82 -15.61
C MET A 518 -5.17 14.29 -16.58
N GLY A 519 -6.05 15.20 -16.14
CA GLY A 519 -7.36 15.46 -16.77
C GLY A 519 -8.41 14.41 -16.38
N THR A 520 -8.13 13.59 -15.38
CA THR A 520 -8.96 12.46 -14.90
C THR A 520 -8.65 12.22 -13.44
N GLU A 521 -9.60 11.71 -12.65
CA GLU A 521 -9.50 11.54 -11.20
C GLU A 521 -8.25 10.75 -10.71
N THR A 522 -7.14 11.46 -10.46
CA THR A 522 -5.94 10.90 -9.84
C THR A 522 -6.22 10.51 -8.39
N ARG A 523 -5.92 9.25 -8.04
CA ARG A 523 -6.01 8.72 -6.66
C ARG A 523 -4.70 8.93 -5.91
N VAL A 524 -4.77 9.12 -4.59
CA VAL A 524 -3.59 9.41 -3.74
C VAL A 524 -3.34 8.33 -2.70
N ASP A 525 -2.50 7.37 -3.05
CA ASP A 525 -2.10 6.24 -2.18
C ASP A 525 -0.68 6.45 -1.62
N GLY A 526 -0.56 6.52 -0.30
CA GLY A 526 0.73 6.63 0.41
C GLY A 526 0.57 6.90 1.91
N VAL A 527 1.47 6.36 2.73
CA VAL A 527 1.37 6.45 4.21
C VAL A 527 1.28 7.89 4.71
N THR A 528 2.05 8.81 4.10
CA THR A 528 2.03 10.25 4.41
C THR A 528 0.71 10.93 4.08
N VAL A 529 -0.07 10.40 3.12
CA VAL A 529 -1.42 10.87 2.80
C VAL A 529 -2.42 10.34 3.83
N TYR A 530 -2.30 9.07 4.20
CA TYR A 530 -3.16 8.45 5.20
C TYR A 530 -2.97 9.11 6.58
N HIS A 531 -1.73 9.37 7.00
CA HIS A 531 -1.36 10.03 8.26
C HIS A 531 -1.65 11.54 8.30
N ARG A 532 -2.03 12.14 7.17
CA ARG A 532 -2.40 13.56 7.06
C ARG A 532 -3.87 13.70 6.69
N ARG A 533 -4.21 13.76 5.40
CA ARG A 533 -5.57 14.06 4.93
C ARG A 533 -6.57 12.95 5.29
N GLY A 534 -6.20 11.69 5.13
CA GLY A 534 -7.08 10.55 5.47
C GLY A 534 -7.49 10.57 6.95
N ALA A 535 -6.50 10.58 7.83
CA ALA A 535 -6.70 10.63 9.27
C ALA A 535 -7.43 11.90 9.74
N LEU A 536 -7.16 13.08 9.15
CA LEU A 536 -7.81 14.31 9.58
C LEU A 536 -9.26 14.42 9.10
N LEU A 537 -9.62 13.85 7.94
CA LEU A 537 -11.03 13.71 7.52
C LEU A 537 -11.80 12.72 8.40
N VAL A 538 -11.15 11.66 8.89
CA VAL A 538 -11.75 10.77 9.92
C VAL A 538 -12.01 11.56 11.21
N LEU A 539 -11.03 12.31 11.71
CA LEU A 539 -11.21 13.11 12.93
C LEU A 539 -12.24 14.25 12.75
N GLU A 540 -12.38 14.80 11.53
CA GLU A 540 -13.44 15.75 11.20
C GLU A 540 -14.83 15.11 11.33
N ALA A 541 -14.99 13.85 10.88
CA ALA A 541 -16.25 13.13 11.02
C ALA A 541 -16.59 12.85 12.49
N LEU A 542 -15.60 12.54 13.33
CA LEU A 542 -15.76 12.24 14.76
C LEU A 542 -16.06 13.48 15.63
N PHE A 543 -15.38 14.59 15.38
CA PHE A 543 -15.37 15.76 16.28
C PHE A 543 -15.90 17.05 15.62
N GLY A 544 -15.88 17.15 14.30
CA GLY A 544 -16.28 18.32 13.52
C GLY A 544 -15.09 19.13 12.96
N PRO A 545 -15.35 20.27 12.30
CA PRO A 545 -14.34 21.04 11.56
C PRO A 545 -13.29 21.72 12.44
N GLU A 546 -13.50 21.79 13.75
CA GLU A 546 -12.54 22.28 14.75
C GLU A 546 -11.18 21.55 14.72
N VAL A 547 -11.11 20.34 14.15
CA VAL A 547 -9.84 19.62 13.89
C VAL A 547 -8.96 20.31 12.83
N PHE A 548 -9.50 21.27 12.08
CA PHE A 548 -8.77 22.15 11.15
C PHE A 548 -8.34 23.48 11.80
N GLY A 549 -8.39 23.56 13.14
CA GLY A 549 -8.03 24.75 13.90
C GLY A 549 -9.02 25.88 13.65
N THR A 550 -8.52 27.01 13.15
CA THR A 550 -9.37 28.17 12.76
C THR A 550 -9.71 28.19 11.26
N SER A 551 -9.79 27.01 10.63
CA SER A 551 -10.15 26.83 9.21
C SER A 551 -11.43 25.99 9.11
N SER A 552 -12.20 26.11 8.02
CA SER A 552 -13.44 25.34 7.81
C SER A 552 -13.25 23.98 7.14
N SER A 553 -12.10 23.75 6.50
CA SER A 553 -11.81 22.56 5.70
C SER A 553 -10.32 22.20 5.66
N PHE A 554 -10.00 20.97 5.28
CA PHE A 554 -8.62 20.51 5.07
C PHE A 554 -7.89 21.35 4.02
N GLU A 555 -8.53 21.64 2.88
CA GLU A 555 -7.94 22.36 1.77
C GLU A 555 -7.58 23.82 2.14
N GLU A 556 -8.46 24.49 2.89
CA GLU A 556 -8.23 25.82 3.46
C GLU A 556 -7.12 25.81 4.50
N MET A 557 -7.13 24.84 5.42
CA MET A 557 -6.09 24.65 6.44
C MET A 557 -4.71 24.48 5.80
N VAL A 558 -4.60 23.70 4.72
CA VAL A 558 -3.34 23.56 3.96
C VAL A 558 -2.94 24.87 3.30
N GLU A 559 -3.86 25.57 2.63
CA GLU A 559 -3.56 26.83 1.95
C GLU A 559 -3.12 27.94 2.92
N LYS A 560 -3.81 28.07 4.06
CA LYS A 560 -3.48 29.02 5.14
C LYS A 560 -2.07 28.78 5.70
N ASN A 561 -1.71 27.52 5.93
CA ASN A 561 -0.40 27.15 6.45
C ASN A 561 0.71 27.25 5.37
N GLU A 562 0.42 26.96 4.10
CA GLU A 562 1.32 27.23 2.97
C GLU A 562 1.58 28.74 2.81
N LYS A 563 0.55 29.58 2.96
CA LYS A 563 0.66 31.05 2.94
C LYS A 563 1.56 31.57 4.07
N LYS A 564 1.26 31.22 5.34
CA LYS A 564 2.09 31.57 6.51
C LYS A 564 3.56 31.19 6.29
N LYS A 565 3.82 29.99 5.74
CA LYS A 565 5.18 29.53 5.45
C LYS A 565 5.90 30.40 4.41
N ARG A 566 5.22 30.79 3.33
CA ARG A 566 5.79 31.68 2.29
C ARG A 566 6.10 33.07 2.85
N GLU A 567 5.20 33.64 3.66
CA GLU A 567 5.37 34.92 4.34
C GLU A 567 6.56 34.88 5.30
N ALA A 568 6.67 33.83 6.13
CA ALA A 568 7.80 33.62 7.02
C ALA A 568 9.14 33.37 6.29
N GLN A 569 9.11 32.83 5.06
CA GLN A 569 10.30 32.68 4.22
C GLN A 569 10.75 34.01 3.60
N ALA A 570 9.82 34.83 3.10
CA ALA A 570 10.11 36.17 2.59
C ALA A 570 10.71 37.08 3.68
N LEU A 571 10.08 37.11 4.87
CA LEU A 571 10.58 37.85 6.03
C LEU A 571 11.95 37.38 6.55
N ARG A 572 12.40 36.17 6.20
CA ARG A 572 13.76 35.70 6.48
C ARG A 572 14.75 36.16 5.41
N ALA A 573 14.36 36.12 4.12
CA ALA A 573 15.18 36.62 3.02
C ALA A 573 15.47 38.14 3.17
N GLU A 574 14.44 38.95 3.45
CA GLU A 574 14.56 40.39 3.70
C GLU A 574 15.43 40.75 4.93
N ARG A 575 15.73 39.78 5.80
CA ARG A 575 16.62 39.90 6.98
C ARG A 575 18.01 39.30 6.76
N SER A 576 18.26 38.67 5.60
CA SER A 576 19.60 38.24 5.15
C SER A 576 20.18 39.13 4.05
N GLU A 577 19.37 40.04 3.50
CA GLU A 577 19.76 41.07 2.53
C GLU A 577 20.00 42.45 3.19
N LYS A 578 20.01 42.51 4.52
CA LYS A 578 20.25 43.69 5.37
C LYS A 578 21.25 43.36 6.47
#